data_AF-A0A816IH79-F1
#
_entry.id   AF-A0A816IH79-F1
#
_cell.length_a   1.000
_cell.length_b   1.000
_cell.length_c   1.000
_cell.angle_alpha   90.00
_cell.angle_beta   90.00
_cell.angle_gamma   90.00
#
_symmetry.space_group_name_H-M   'P 1'
#
loop_
_entity.id
_entity.type
_entity.pdbx_description
1 polymer ?
#
loop_
_entity_poly.entity_id
_entity_poly.type
_entity_poly.pdbx_seq_one_letter_code
_entity_poly.pdbx_strand_id
1 'polypeptide(L)'
;MTSQLRASARLANKPKHNSVYLKKLKNASEFSISDVIACVYAPDVFFAQKTYNTIFKKSRIRHLTRSPLLTLRCYTQEMEACLKAGNAEAHFIEEVKQYFALDQPKKGLKHLKFSAKNNHDLGTYFYANLLMITGEHEEGMTFMDLFNWRTNMLSVD
;
A
#
# COMPACT_ATOMS: atom_id res chain seq x y z
N MET A 1 36.74 -5.78 -3.76
CA MET A 1 36.79 -4.37 -4.24
C MET A 1 35.86 -4.09 -5.43
N THR A 2 34.71 -4.77 -5.54
CA THR A 2 33.82 -4.68 -6.74
C THR A 2 32.43 -4.10 -6.46
N SER A 3 32.04 -3.89 -5.19
CA SER A 3 30.71 -3.36 -4.86
C SER A 3 30.63 -1.82 -4.88
N GLN A 4 31.72 -1.12 -4.53
CA GLN A 4 31.74 0.35 -4.50
C GLN A 4 31.73 0.97 -5.91
N LEU A 5 32.34 0.33 -6.91
CA LEU A 5 32.37 0.85 -8.29
C LEU A 5 31.00 0.84 -8.99
N ARG A 6 30.09 -0.08 -8.64
CA ARG A 6 28.71 -0.10 -9.18
C ARG A 6 27.79 0.95 -8.53
N ALA A 7 28.08 1.35 -7.29
CA ALA A 7 27.32 2.40 -6.61
C ALA A 7 27.67 3.80 -7.16
N SER A 8 28.95 4.02 -7.49
CA SER A 8 29.44 5.32 -8.02
C SER A 8 28.96 5.63 -9.43
N ALA A 9 28.74 4.61 -10.28
CA ALA A 9 28.25 4.80 -11.64
C ALA A 9 26.75 5.16 -11.72
N ARG A 10 25.97 4.88 -10.66
CA ARG A 10 24.53 5.19 -10.61
C ARG A 10 24.21 6.66 -10.31
N LEU A 11 25.21 7.45 -9.89
CA LEU A 11 25.05 8.86 -9.54
C LEU A 11 25.44 9.83 -10.67
N ALA A 12 25.97 9.33 -11.80
CA ALA A 12 26.47 10.19 -12.89
C ALA A 12 25.55 10.34 -14.11
N ASN A 13 24.50 9.51 -14.24
CA ASN A 13 23.56 9.64 -15.35
C ASN A 13 22.36 10.50 -14.94
N LYS A 14 22.41 11.79 -15.32
CA LYS A 14 21.22 12.67 -15.31
C LYS A 14 20.07 11.91 -16.00
N PRO A 15 18.88 11.80 -15.38
CA PRO A 15 17.77 11.04 -15.95
C PRO A 15 17.35 11.70 -17.26
N LYS A 16 17.71 11.07 -18.38
CA LYS A 16 17.22 11.48 -19.70
C LYS A 16 15.87 10.81 -19.95
N HIS A 17 14.94 11.63 -20.43
CA HIS A 17 13.59 11.33 -20.91
C HIS A 17 12.49 11.04 -19.87
N ASN A 18 11.64 12.05 -19.69
CA ASN A 18 10.22 11.89 -19.37
C ASN A 18 9.58 10.94 -20.40
N SER A 19 9.56 9.64 -20.13
CA SER A 19 8.85 8.68 -20.99
C SER A 19 7.36 9.04 -21.06
N VAL A 20 6.71 8.68 -22.17
CA VAL A 20 5.25 8.87 -22.33
C VAL A 20 4.48 8.22 -21.17
N TYR A 21 5.00 7.10 -20.65
CA TYR A 21 4.44 6.39 -19.49
C TYR A 21 4.56 7.19 -18.18
N LEU A 22 5.69 7.86 -17.94
CA LEU A 22 5.88 8.69 -16.74
C LEU A 22 4.94 9.89 -16.73
N LYS A 23 4.68 10.49 -17.90
CA LYS A 23 3.65 11.54 -18.03
C LYS A 23 2.26 11.01 -17.75
N LYS A 24 1.93 9.79 -18.23
CA LYS A 24 0.65 9.12 -17.93
C LYS A 24 0.48 8.86 -16.43
N LEU A 25 1.47 8.28 -15.76
CA LEU A 25 1.41 7.97 -14.33
C LEU A 25 1.41 9.22 -13.44
N LYS A 26 2.16 10.27 -13.82
CA LYS A 26 2.24 11.51 -13.04
C LYS A 26 0.92 12.28 -13.01
N ASN A 27 0.16 12.23 -14.10
CA ASN A 27 -1.10 12.96 -14.25
C ASN A 27 -2.31 12.13 -13.83
N ALA A 28 -2.17 10.80 -13.70
CA ALA A 28 -3.21 9.94 -13.20
C ALA A 28 -3.41 10.15 -11.69
N SER A 29 -4.68 10.18 -11.26
CA SER A 29 -5.00 10.15 -9.83
C SER A 29 -4.51 8.84 -9.22
N GLU A 30 -4.73 7.72 -9.94
CA GLU A 30 -4.40 6.35 -9.54
C GLU A 30 -4.15 5.48 -10.79
N PHE A 31 -3.41 4.38 -10.66
CA PHE A 31 -3.03 3.47 -11.77
C PHE A 31 -2.84 2.04 -11.28
N SER A 32 -2.97 1.04 -12.17
CA SER A 32 -2.84 -0.36 -11.78
C SER A 32 -1.37 -0.72 -11.45
N ILE A 33 -1.15 -1.70 -10.57
CA ILE A 33 0.21 -2.18 -10.31
C ILE A 33 0.89 -2.75 -11.57
N SER A 34 0.12 -3.31 -12.50
CA SER A 34 0.64 -3.82 -13.76
C SER A 34 1.23 -2.69 -14.61
N ASP A 35 0.54 -1.54 -14.68
CA ASP A 35 1.06 -0.35 -15.38
C ASP A 35 2.31 0.19 -14.69
N VAL A 36 2.36 0.12 -13.36
CA VAL A 36 3.53 0.53 -12.57
C VAL A 36 4.71 -0.36 -12.88
N ILE A 37 4.53 -1.67 -12.86
CA ILE A 37 5.58 -2.64 -13.16
C ILE A 37 6.08 -2.42 -14.59
N ALA A 38 5.17 -2.33 -15.56
CA ALA A 38 5.53 -2.08 -16.95
C ALA A 38 6.33 -0.78 -17.13
N CYS A 39 6.00 0.28 -16.37
CA CYS A 39 6.71 1.55 -16.45
C CYS A 39 8.03 1.56 -15.66
N VAL A 40 8.04 0.99 -14.45
CA VAL A 40 9.17 1.06 -13.52
C VAL A 40 10.32 0.17 -13.98
N TYR A 41 9.99 -0.99 -14.55
CA TYR A 41 10.95 -1.97 -15.03
C TYR A 41 11.20 -1.89 -16.55
N ALA A 42 10.66 -0.88 -17.23
CA ALA A 42 10.98 -0.63 -18.63
C ALA A 42 12.47 -0.29 -18.79
N PRO A 43 13.12 -0.77 -19.87
CA PRO A 43 14.48 -0.37 -20.21
C PRO A 43 14.60 1.16 -20.30
N ASP A 44 15.73 1.69 -19.82
CA ASP A 44 16.10 3.12 -19.90
C ASP A 44 15.17 4.10 -19.17
N VAL A 45 14.28 3.63 -18.29
CA VAL A 45 13.48 4.51 -17.44
C VAL A 45 14.14 4.70 -16.09
N PHE A 46 14.40 5.95 -15.71
CA PHE A 46 14.96 6.32 -14.41
C PHE A 46 14.05 7.32 -13.69
N PHE A 47 13.72 7.01 -12.44
CA PHE A 47 12.89 7.87 -11.59
C PHE A 47 13.74 8.56 -10.55
N ALA A 48 13.45 9.85 -10.31
CA ALA A 48 13.84 10.46 -9.04
C ALA A 48 13.11 9.73 -7.89
N GLN A 49 13.77 9.55 -6.75
CA GLN A 49 13.21 8.82 -5.59
C GLN A 49 11.84 9.35 -5.16
N LYS A 50 11.64 10.68 -5.21
CA LYS A 50 10.35 11.31 -4.88
C LYS A 50 9.23 10.86 -5.83
N THR A 51 9.53 10.78 -7.13
CA THR A 51 8.58 10.30 -8.15
C THR A 51 8.29 8.82 -7.95
N TYR A 52 9.32 8.01 -7.72
CA TYR A 52 9.18 6.60 -7.40
C TYR A 52 8.23 6.37 -6.21
N ASN A 53 8.47 7.06 -5.09
CA ASN A 53 7.61 6.97 -3.91
C ASN A 53 6.18 7.43 -4.20
N THR A 54 6.00 8.48 -5.00
CA THR A 54 4.67 8.98 -5.37
C THR A 54 3.91 7.96 -6.21
N ILE A 55 4.61 7.28 -7.12
CA ILE A 55 4.02 6.24 -7.96
C ILE A 55 3.53 5.07 -7.08
N PHE A 56 4.41 4.51 -6.25
CA PHE A 56 4.03 3.38 -5.39
C PHE A 56 2.97 3.75 -4.35
N LYS A 57 2.96 4.99 -3.83
CA LYS A 57 1.91 5.47 -2.92
C LYS A 57 0.50 5.45 -3.54
N LYS A 58 0.40 5.74 -4.85
CA LYS A 58 -0.87 5.85 -5.59
C LYS A 58 -1.21 4.62 -6.43
N SER A 59 -0.41 3.55 -6.32
CA SER A 59 -0.65 2.30 -7.04
C SER A 59 -1.91 1.61 -6.52
N ARG A 60 -2.84 1.27 -7.41
CA ARG A 60 -3.98 0.40 -7.11
C ARG A 60 -3.55 -1.05 -7.14
N ILE A 61 -3.66 -1.69 -5.98
CA ILE A 61 -3.37 -3.12 -5.79
C ILE A 61 -4.58 -3.88 -5.24
N ARG A 62 -5.79 -3.29 -5.30
CA ARG A 62 -7.05 -3.93 -4.90
C ARG A 62 -7.29 -5.35 -5.43
N HIS A 63 -6.78 -5.72 -6.61
CA HIS A 63 -6.91 -7.12 -7.07
C HIS A 63 -6.14 -8.11 -6.16
N LEU A 64 -5.06 -7.65 -5.51
CA LEU A 64 -4.29 -8.43 -4.52
C LEU A 64 -5.00 -8.51 -3.16
N THR A 65 -5.95 -7.62 -2.83
CA THR A 65 -6.72 -7.73 -1.57
C THR A 65 -7.62 -8.96 -1.54
N ARG A 66 -8.03 -9.47 -2.73
CA ARG A 66 -8.78 -10.73 -2.86
C ARG A 66 -7.89 -11.97 -2.72
N SER A 67 -6.58 -11.81 -2.85
CA SER A 67 -5.63 -12.93 -2.69
C SER A 67 -4.33 -12.44 -2.03
N PRO A 68 -4.38 -11.96 -0.77
CA PRO A 68 -3.24 -11.31 -0.10
C PRO A 68 -2.00 -12.20 -0.02
N LEU A 69 -2.22 -13.51 0.09
CA LEU A 69 -1.15 -14.51 0.20
C LEU A 69 -0.34 -14.68 -1.09
N LEU A 70 -0.85 -14.26 -2.25
CA LEU A 70 -0.04 -14.21 -3.48
C LEU A 70 1.18 -13.33 -3.29
N THR A 71 1.10 -12.30 -2.46
CA THR A 71 2.21 -11.38 -2.21
C THR A 71 3.34 -11.96 -1.35
N LEU A 72 3.20 -13.19 -0.86
CA LEU A 72 4.29 -13.93 -0.22
C LEU A 72 5.29 -14.47 -1.25
N ARG A 73 4.85 -14.70 -2.48
CA ARG A 73 5.65 -15.34 -3.54
C ARG A 73 5.83 -14.46 -4.78
N CYS A 74 4.82 -13.64 -5.08
CA CYS A 74 4.80 -12.71 -6.21
C CYS A 74 4.77 -11.28 -5.68
N TYR A 75 5.11 -10.30 -6.52
CA TYR A 75 4.99 -8.87 -6.19
C TYR A 75 5.77 -8.42 -4.93
N THR A 76 6.78 -9.18 -4.48
CA THR A 76 7.47 -8.90 -3.20
C THR A 76 8.13 -7.52 -3.21
N GLN A 77 8.83 -7.17 -4.30
CA GLN A 77 9.53 -5.90 -4.41
C GLN A 77 8.55 -4.72 -4.51
N GLU A 78 7.47 -4.91 -5.25
CA GLU A 78 6.42 -3.94 -5.47
C GLU A 78 5.65 -3.67 -4.18
N MET A 79 5.34 -4.72 -3.42
CA MET A 79 4.71 -4.59 -2.10
C MET A 79 5.62 -3.88 -1.11
N GLU A 80 6.91 -4.20 -1.07
CA GLU A 80 7.87 -3.45 -0.25
C GLU A 80 7.93 -1.97 -0.64
N ALA A 81 7.90 -1.67 -1.94
CA ALA A 81 7.90 -0.30 -2.43
C ALA A 81 6.60 0.45 -2.06
N CYS A 82 5.44 -0.19 -2.21
CA CYS A 82 4.14 0.33 -1.78
C CYS A 82 4.11 0.61 -0.26
N LEU A 83 4.59 -0.32 0.56
CA LEU A 83 4.66 -0.16 2.01
C LEU A 83 5.59 0.99 2.42
N LYS A 84 6.80 1.07 1.85
CA LYS A 84 7.74 2.18 2.09
C LYS A 84 7.18 3.52 1.65
N ALA A 85 6.35 3.54 0.60
CA ALA A 85 5.67 4.73 0.11
C ALA A 85 4.43 5.14 0.92
N GLY A 86 3.98 4.30 1.86
CA GLY A 86 2.78 4.55 2.68
C GLY A 86 1.47 4.34 1.92
N ASN A 87 1.42 3.35 1.03
CA ASN A 87 0.20 2.97 0.31
C ASN A 87 -0.79 2.25 1.25
N ALA A 88 -1.98 2.83 1.46
CA ALA A 88 -2.94 2.33 2.43
C ALA A 88 -3.49 0.93 2.10
N GLU A 89 -3.69 0.60 0.82
CA GLU A 89 -4.11 -0.73 0.38
C GLU A 89 -3.01 -1.78 0.65
N ALA A 90 -1.74 -1.39 0.49
CA ALA A 90 -0.61 -2.30 0.73
C ALA A 90 -0.47 -2.63 2.21
N HIS A 91 -0.69 -1.64 3.07
CA HIS A 91 -0.75 -1.86 4.50
C HIS A 91 -1.92 -2.77 4.89
N PHE A 92 -3.09 -2.66 4.23
CA PHE A 92 -4.17 -3.62 4.46
C PHE A 92 -3.79 -5.05 4.07
N ILE A 93 -3.22 -5.25 2.87
CA ILE A 93 -2.76 -6.58 2.42
C ILE A 93 -1.70 -7.16 3.36
N GLU A 94 -0.76 -6.32 3.80
CA GLU A 94 0.30 -6.72 4.72
C GLU A 94 -0.25 -7.09 6.10
N GLU A 95 -1.30 -6.42 6.57
CA GLU A 95 -2.02 -6.84 7.76
C GLU A 95 -2.55 -8.27 7.62
N VAL A 96 -3.27 -8.59 6.54
CA VAL A 96 -3.88 -9.92 6.38
C VAL A 96 -2.82 -11.01 6.45
N LYS A 97 -1.66 -10.79 5.82
CA LYS A 97 -0.53 -11.74 5.86
C LYS A 97 0.01 -11.90 7.28
N GLN A 98 0.33 -10.78 7.93
CA GLN A 98 0.99 -10.80 9.23
C GLN A 98 0.05 -11.33 10.32
N TYR A 99 -1.22 -10.90 10.31
CA TYR A 99 -2.19 -11.27 11.32
C TYR A 99 -2.69 -12.71 11.14
N PHE A 100 -3.15 -13.09 9.95
CA PHE A 100 -3.84 -14.37 9.75
C PHE A 100 -2.96 -15.51 9.23
N ALA A 101 -1.89 -15.22 8.49
CA ALA A 101 -1.11 -16.27 7.83
C ALA A 101 0.26 -16.53 8.47
N LEU A 102 0.87 -15.50 9.07
CA LEU A 102 2.23 -15.57 9.63
C LEU A 102 2.24 -15.57 11.16
N ASP A 103 1.08 -15.50 11.81
CA ASP A 103 0.93 -15.49 13.27
C ASP A 103 1.75 -14.38 13.97
N GLN A 104 1.68 -13.18 13.39
CA GLN A 104 2.33 -11.96 13.89
C GLN A 104 1.29 -10.86 14.16
N PRO A 105 0.34 -11.06 15.10
CA PRO A 105 -0.82 -10.19 15.28
C PRO A 105 -0.45 -8.75 15.64
N LYS A 106 0.58 -8.53 16.46
CA LYS A 106 1.06 -7.18 16.80
C LYS A 106 1.56 -6.41 15.56
N LYS A 107 2.21 -7.10 14.63
CA LYS A 107 2.70 -6.49 13.39
C LYS A 107 1.54 -6.25 12.43
N GLY A 108 0.64 -7.22 12.29
CA GLY A 108 -0.59 -7.08 11.50
C GLY A 108 -1.41 -5.87 11.94
N LEU A 109 -1.67 -5.74 13.24
CA LEU A 109 -2.45 -4.63 13.81
C LEU A 109 -1.80 -3.27 13.55
N LYS A 110 -0.46 -3.18 13.57
CA LYS A 110 0.28 -1.95 13.19
C LYS A 110 0.01 -1.55 11.74
N HIS A 111 0.01 -2.50 10.83
CA HIS A 111 -0.31 -2.25 9.42
C HIS A 111 -1.79 -1.90 9.25
N LEU A 112 -2.70 -2.55 9.97
CA LEU A 112 -4.13 -2.23 9.93
C LEU A 112 -4.42 -0.80 10.37
N LYS A 113 -3.85 -0.40 11.51
CA LYS A 113 -3.98 0.96 12.05
C LYS A 113 -3.49 2.00 11.05
N PHE A 114 -2.40 1.70 10.34
CA PHE A 114 -1.89 2.58 9.28
C PHE A 114 -2.89 2.68 8.13
N SER A 115 -3.41 1.55 7.65
CA SER A 115 -4.42 1.52 6.58
C SER A 115 -5.66 2.34 6.94
N ALA A 116 -6.19 2.14 8.15
CA ALA A 116 -7.35 2.86 8.68
C ALA A 116 -7.11 4.38 8.74
N LYS A 117 -5.98 4.82 9.31
CA LYS A 117 -5.63 6.24 9.42
C LYS A 117 -5.40 6.93 8.07
N ASN A 118 -5.19 6.17 7.00
CA ASN A 118 -5.02 6.69 5.65
C ASN A 118 -6.27 6.47 4.78
N ASN A 119 -7.46 6.42 5.40
CA ASN A 119 -8.76 6.40 4.75
C ASN A 119 -8.98 5.22 3.79
N HIS A 120 -8.44 4.04 4.12
CA HIS A 120 -8.79 2.84 3.39
C HIS A 120 -9.99 2.16 4.06
N ASP A 121 -11.17 2.28 3.45
CA ASP A 121 -12.46 1.90 4.05
C ASP A 121 -12.47 0.51 4.70
N LEU A 122 -12.01 -0.51 3.96
CA LEU A 122 -11.98 -1.88 4.47
C LEU A 122 -10.99 -2.04 5.64
N GLY A 123 -9.87 -1.33 5.59
CA GLY A 123 -8.88 -1.32 6.67
C GLY A 123 -9.42 -0.61 7.92
N THR A 124 -10.15 0.50 7.74
CA THR A 124 -10.84 1.21 8.82
C THR A 124 -11.89 0.33 9.49
N TYR A 125 -12.74 -0.33 8.69
CA TYR A 125 -13.76 -1.23 9.19
C TYR A 125 -13.16 -2.43 9.96
N PHE A 126 -12.15 -3.08 9.39
CA PHE A 126 -11.48 -4.21 10.05
C PHE A 126 -10.76 -3.79 11.33
N TYR A 127 -10.06 -2.64 11.32
CA TYR A 127 -9.39 -2.12 12.50
C TYR A 127 -10.38 -1.88 13.64
N ALA A 128 -11.49 -1.23 13.34
CA ALA A 128 -12.54 -0.94 14.31
C ALA A 128 -13.12 -2.21 14.94
N ASN A 129 -13.45 -3.22 14.12
CA ASN A 129 -13.96 -4.50 14.60
C ASN A 129 -12.96 -5.25 15.48
N LEU A 130 -11.68 -5.29 15.08
CA LEU A 130 -10.66 -5.92 15.91
C LEU A 130 -10.52 -5.23 17.26
N LEU A 131 -10.48 -3.89 17.29
CA LEU A 131 -10.42 -3.14 18.55
C LEU A 131 -11.59 -3.49 19.47
N MET A 132 -12.82 -3.47 18.94
CA MET A 132 -14.02 -3.82 19.71
C MET A 132 -13.94 -5.23 20.30
N ILE A 133 -13.57 -6.23 19.49
CA ILE A 133 -13.48 -7.63 19.94
C ILE A 133 -12.35 -7.83 20.97
N THR A 134 -11.27 -7.05 20.87
CA THR A 134 -10.14 -7.12 21.82
C THR A 134 -10.35 -6.31 23.10
N GLY A 135 -11.49 -5.64 23.27
CA GLY A 135 -11.83 -4.88 24.47
C GLY A 135 -11.63 -3.37 24.37
N GLU A 136 -11.03 -2.88 23.29
CA GLU A 136 -10.75 -1.45 23.02
C GLU A 136 -11.97 -0.76 22.40
N HIS A 137 -13.13 -0.87 23.06
CA HIS A 137 -14.43 -0.50 22.52
C HIS A 137 -14.53 0.99 22.14
N GLU A 138 -14.01 1.90 22.97
CA GLU A 138 -14.09 3.34 22.72
C GLU A 138 -13.27 3.77 21.48
N GLU A 139 -12.03 3.27 21.34
CA GLU A 139 -11.21 3.53 20.14
C GLU A 139 -11.88 2.89 18.92
N GLY A 140 -12.38 1.65 19.04
CA GLY A 140 -13.10 0.97 17.96
C GLY A 140 -14.32 1.74 17.47
N MET A 141 -15.16 2.23 18.39
CA MET A 141 -16.36 3.03 18.05
C MET A 141 -16.01 4.36 17.38
N THR A 142 -14.89 4.98 17.75
CA THR A 142 -14.42 6.21 17.09
C THR A 142 -14.17 5.98 15.59
N PHE A 143 -13.64 4.83 15.20
CA PHE A 143 -13.45 4.47 13.80
C PHE A 143 -14.76 4.06 13.11
N MET A 144 -15.69 3.39 13.82
CA MET A 144 -17.02 3.05 13.29
C MET A 144 -17.87 4.29 13.00
N ASP A 145 -17.73 5.34 13.80
CA ASP A 145 -18.46 6.60 13.64
C ASP A 145 -18.08 7.31 12.31
N LEU A 146 -16.89 7.05 11.74
CA LEU A 146 -16.52 7.52 10.40
C LEU A 146 -17.44 6.99 9.29
N PHE A 147 -18.10 5.85 9.52
CA PHE A 147 -19.05 5.24 8.60
C PHE A 147 -20.51 5.56 8.94
N ASN A 148 -20.76 6.50 9.85
CA ASN A 148 -22.11 6.82 10.35
C ASN A 148 -22.86 5.57 10.84
N TRP A 149 -22.14 4.60 11.44
CA TRP A 149 -22.72 3.31 11.80
C TRP A 149 -23.92 3.45 12.76
N ARG A 150 -23.87 4.44 13.67
CA ARG A 150 -24.97 4.70 14.64
C ARG A 150 -26.29 5.14 13.98
N THR A 151 -26.23 5.80 12.82
CA THR A 151 -27.44 6.27 12.12
C THR A 151 -27.93 5.28 11.07
N ASN A 152 -27.05 4.40 10.57
CA ASN A 152 -27.39 3.37 9.58
C ASN A 152 -28.03 2.08 10.18
N MET A 153 -28.05 1.91 11.51
CA MET A 153 -28.77 0.79 12.15
C MET A 153 -30.31 0.92 12.10
N LEU A 154 -30.85 2.08 11.72
CA LEU A 154 -32.31 2.31 11.67
C LEU A 154 -32.96 1.85 10.35
N SER A 155 -32.22 1.21 9.44
CA SER A 155 -32.74 0.78 8.13
C SER A 155 -32.43 -0.67 7.77
N VAL A 156 -32.37 -1.56 8.77
CA VAL A 156 -32.40 -3.01 8.50
C VAL A 156 -33.85 -3.45 8.62
N ASP A 157 -34.55 -3.47 7.48
CA ASP A 157 -35.83 -4.17 7.30
C ASP A 157 -35.65 -5.70 7.44
#